data_AF-A0A949P8V0-F1
#
_entry.id   AF-A0A949P8V0-F1
#
_cell.length_a   1.000
_cell.length_b   1.000
_cell.length_c   1.000
_cell.angle_alpha   90.00
_cell.angle_beta   90.00
_cell.angle_gamma   90.00
#
_symmetry.space_group_name_H-M   'P 1'
#
loop_
_entity.id
_entity.type
_entity.pdbx_description
1 polymer ?
#
loop_
_entity_poly.entity_id
_entity_poly.type
_entity_poly.pdbx_seq_one_letter_code
_entity_poly.pdbx_strand_id
1 'polypeptide(L)'
;AMDGYEENGVALHTTELVVLDDGSTRFDTISVVRFSKLSLIDQLFHTVASPPVAYLLLLIGLALLVFEFFTAGVGLAGAIGAVSTVLAFSGLAVLPTQTWAVALIMLAMLAFAIDVQVGIPRFWTGVGIVFTIVGSWFLFESIPGSSMRPGWIALFTGLIGITLTFIVGMPSMVRTRFATPTIGREWMIGEEGTVVEDVNPEGIIEIGTARWRARINRATPVLAGGTIRVVAIDGITLDVEPLEGAARDYREMRKKPGKDDETPDEESSDDSSTAVDTDTPAQS
;
A
#
# COMPACT_ATOMS: atom_id res chain seq x y z
N ALA A 1 -52.55 27.46 -13.25
CA ALA A 1 -52.07 28.42 -14.24
C ALA A 1 -51.61 29.65 -13.49
N MET A 2 -50.41 30.18 -13.77
CA MET A 2 -49.82 31.35 -13.09
C MET A 2 -50.36 32.69 -13.62
N ASP A 3 -51.46 32.66 -14.38
CA ASP A 3 -52.03 33.85 -15.00
C ASP A 3 -52.58 34.79 -13.93
N GLY A 4 -52.11 36.04 -13.93
CA GLY A 4 -52.43 37.03 -12.91
C GLY A 4 -51.62 36.94 -11.62
N TYR A 5 -50.56 36.13 -11.55
CA TYR A 5 -49.62 36.15 -10.43
C TYR A 5 -48.69 37.37 -10.52
N GLU A 6 -48.59 38.16 -9.44
CA GLU A 6 -47.71 39.32 -9.34
C GLU A 6 -46.54 39.03 -8.39
N GLU A 7 -45.31 39.17 -8.90
CA GLU A 7 -44.11 39.16 -8.08
C GLU A 7 -43.21 40.33 -8.48
N ASN A 8 -42.76 41.11 -7.49
CA ASN A 8 -41.95 42.32 -7.69
C ASN A 8 -42.54 43.35 -8.67
N GLY A 9 -43.87 43.49 -8.69
CA GLY A 9 -44.58 44.46 -9.54
C GLY A 9 -44.71 44.06 -11.02
N VAL A 10 -44.42 42.80 -11.35
CA VAL A 10 -44.64 42.25 -12.70
C VAL A 10 -45.79 41.26 -12.65
N ALA A 11 -46.91 41.61 -13.30
CA ALA A 11 -48.05 40.73 -13.48
C ALA A 11 -47.79 39.75 -14.63
N LEU A 12 -47.90 38.45 -14.35
CA LEU A 12 -47.69 37.40 -15.35
C LEU A 12 -48.96 37.19 -16.17
N HIS A 13 -48.96 37.61 -17.42
CA HIS A 13 -49.98 37.28 -18.43
C HIS A 13 -49.53 36.06 -19.23
N THR A 14 -50.12 34.91 -18.95
CA THR A 14 -49.71 33.61 -19.52
C THR A 14 -50.68 33.09 -20.60
N THR A 15 -51.90 33.62 -20.65
CA THR A 15 -52.88 33.31 -21.70
C THR A 15 -53.49 34.58 -22.28
N GLU A 16 -53.79 34.56 -23.59
CA GLU A 16 -54.61 35.58 -24.23
C GLU A 16 -55.86 34.93 -24.79
N LEU A 17 -57.02 35.54 -24.50
CA LEU A 17 -58.30 35.09 -25.00
C LEU A 17 -58.48 35.65 -26.41
N VAL A 18 -58.39 34.77 -27.41
CA VAL A 18 -58.64 35.08 -28.80
C VAL A 18 -60.09 34.73 -29.12
N VAL A 19 -60.85 35.70 -29.63
CA VAL A 19 -62.21 35.48 -30.13
C VAL A 19 -62.10 35.12 -31.61
N LEU A 20 -62.55 33.93 -32.00
CA LEU A 20 -62.56 33.47 -33.37
C LEU A 20 -63.71 34.13 -34.14
N ASP A 21 -63.60 34.18 -35.47
CA ASP A 21 -64.59 34.81 -36.36
C ASP A 21 -66.01 34.20 -36.26
N ASP A 22 -66.13 33.00 -35.66
CA ASP A 22 -67.41 32.32 -35.39
C ASP A 22 -68.03 32.69 -34.02
N GLY A 23 -67.40 33.61 -33.27
CA GLY A 23 -67.84 34.04 -31.94
C GLY A 23 -67.43 33.09 -30.81
N SER A 24 -66.69 32.01 -31.08
CA SER A 24 -66.11 31.15 -30.05
C SER A 24 -64.85 31.78 -29.44
N THR A 25 -64.55 31.44 -28.19
CA THR A 25 -63.36 31.94 -27.49
C THR A 25 -62.35 30.81 -27.31
N ARG A 26 -61.08 31.10 -27.58
CA ARG A 26 -59.95 30.19 -27.39
C ARG A 26 -58.85 30.89 -26.62
N PHE A 27 -58.34 30.24 -25.58
CA PHE A 27 -57.14 30.70 -24.89
C PHE A 27 -55.91 30.21 -25.66
N ASP A 28 -55.14 31.13 -26.23
CA ASP A 28 -53.82 30.82 -26.78
C ASP A 28 -52.73 31.13 -25.74
N THR A 29 -51.79 30.19 -25.59
CA THR A 29 -50.68 30.31 -24.63
C THR A 29 -49.59 31.17 -25.24
N ILE A 30 -49.43 32.42 -24.77
CA ILE A 30 -48.42 33.37 -25.29
C ILE A 30 -47.00 33.00 -24.80
N SER A 31 -46.87 32.20 -23.74
CA SER A 31 -45.57 31.88 -23.17
C SER A 31 -44.79 30.92 -24.07
N VAL A 32 -43.88 31.47 -24.87
CA VAL A 32 -42.80 30.69 -25.49
C VAL A 32 -41.98 30.09 -24.35
N VAL A 33 -42.10 28.77 -24.14
CA VAL A 33 -41.35 28.05 -23.10
C VAL A 33 -39.86 28.22 -23.39
N ARG A 34 -39.20 29.16 -22.69
CA ARG A 34 -37.75 29.31 -22.74
C ARG A 34 -37.13 28.34 -21.74
N PHE A 35 -36.67 27.19 -22.24
CA PHE A 35 -35.82 26.29 -21.47
C PHE A 35 -34.49 26.99 -21.19
N SER A 36 -34.38 27.65 -20.04
CA SER A 36 -33.08 28.09 -19.53
C SER A 36 -32.34 26.85 -19.02
N LYS A 37 -31.15 26.59 -19.56
CA LYS A 37 -30.27 25.55 -19.00
C LYS A 37 -29.73 26.05 -17.66
N LEU A 38 -29.60 25.14 -16.70
CA LEU A 38 -28.92 25.44 -15.44
C LEU A 38 -27.52 25.99 -15.73
N SER A 39 -27.05 26.92 -14.89
CA SER A 39 -25.65 27.35 -14.89
C SER A 39 -24.73 26.15 -14.66
N LEU A 40 -23.47 26.23 -15.10
CA LEU A 40 -22.49 25.16 -14.87
C LEU A 40 -22.34 24.83 -13.37
N ILE A 41 -22.42 25.86 -12.52
CA ILE A 41 -22.34 25.71 -11.06
C ILE A 41 -23.58 24.97 -10.54
N ASP A 42 -24.77 25.36 -10.98
CA ASP A 42 -26.01 24.71 -10.56
C ASP A 42 -26.07 23.25 -11.05
N GLN A 43 -25.57 22.95 -12.25
CA GLN A 43 -25.44 21.59 -12.76
C GLN A 43 -24.49 20.74 -11.90
N LEU A 44 -23.36 21.31 -11.46
CA LEU A 44 -22.41 20.64 -10.59
C LEU A 44 -23.07 20.29 -9.25
N PHE A 45 -23.70 21.27 -8.58
CA PHE A 45 -24.39 21.04 -7.31
C PHE A 45 -25.56 20.06 -7.45
N HIS A 46 -26.31 20.13 -8.55
CA HIS A 46 -27.36 19.16 -8.86
C HIS A 46 -26.81 17.73 -9.02
N THR A 47 -25.65 17.59 -9.68
CA THR A 47 -25.01 16.27 -9.86
C THR A 47 -24.51 15.69 -8.53
N VAL A 48 -23.91 16.54 -7.70
CA VAL A 48 -23.38 16.16 -6.39
C VAL A 48 -24.51 15.84 -5.40
N ALA A 49 -25.70 16.43 -5.58
CA ALA A 49 -26.91 16.10 -4.84
C ALA A 49 -27.55 14.74 -5.25
N SER A 50 -26.80 13.85 -5.89
CA SER A 50 -27.23 12.47 -6.14
C SER A 50 -26.54 11.49 -5.16
N PRO A 51 -27.26 10.50 -4.60
CA PRO A 51 -26.67 9.57 -3.63
C PRO A 51 -25.41 8.84 -4.11
N PRO A 52 -25.33 8.33 -5.36
CA PRO A 52 -24.12 7.69 -5.86
C PRO A 52 -22.91 8.62 -5.91
N VAL A 53 -23.09 9.87 -6.38
CA VAL A 53 -21.99 10.83 -6.54
C VAL A 53 -21.52 11.33 -5.19
N ALA A 54 -22.43 11.73 -4.30
CA ALA A 54 -22.09 12.14 -2.95
C ALA A 54 -21.32 11.05 -2.19
N TYR A 55 -21.77 9.79 -2.30
CA TYR A 55 -21.11 8.64 -1.70
C TYR A 55 -19.68 8.42 -2.21
N LEU A 56 -19.48 8.41 -3.53
CA LEU A 56 -18.15 8.19 -4.11
C LEU A 56 -17.21 9.36 -3.82
N LEU A 57 -17.69 10.59 -3.89
CA LEU A 57 -16.91 11.78 -3.52
C LEU A 57 -16.50 11.75 -2.04
N LEU A 58 -17.37 11.27 -1.15
CA LEU A 58 -17.04 11.12 0.27
C LEU A 58 -15.89 10.14 0.46
N LEU A 59 -16.00 8.93 -0.09
CA LEU A 59 -14.97 7.90 0.07
C LEU A 59 -13.64 8.31 -0.58
N ILE A 60 -13.68 8.83 -1.81
CA ILE A 60 -12.47 9.27 -2.53
C ILE A 60 -11.85 10.47 -1.80
N GLY A 61 -12.66 11.46 -1.43
CA GLY A 61 -12.21 12.66 -0.75
C GLY A 61 -11.48 12.34 0.55
N LEU A 62 -12.10 11.52 1.40
CA LEU A 62 -11.49 11.12 2.66
C LEU A 62 -10.25 10.23 2.47
N ALA A 63 -10.28 9.28 1.52
CA ALA A 63 -9.14 8.44 1.22
C ALA A 63 -7.92 9.27 0.74
N LEU A 64 -8.15 10.27 -0.11
CA LEU A 64 -7.10 11.18 -0.59
C LEU A 64 -6.55 12.06 0.52
N LEU A 65 -7.39 12.51 1.46
CA LEU A 65 -6.93 13.24 2.64
C LEU A 65 -6.03 12.37 3.53
N VAL A 66 -6.42 11.12 3.77
CA VAL A 66 -5.58 10.16 4.50
C VAL A 66 -4.28 9.89 3.73
N PHE A 67 -4.37 9.68 2.41
CA PHE A 67 -3.21 9.49 1.55
C PHE A 67 -2.21 10.65 1.65
N GLU A 68 -2.68 11.89 1.49
CA GLU A 68 -1.82 13.08 1.55
C GLU A 68 -1.15 13.21 2.92
N PHE A 69 -1.91 12.98 3.99
CA PHE A 69 -1.41 13.05 5.36
C PHE A 69 -0.19 12.13 5.59
N PHE A 70 -0.22 10.91 5.03
CA PHE A 70 0.89 9.96 5.16
C PHE A 70 1.98 10.10 4.08
N THR A 71 1.71 10.84 3.01
CA THR A 71 2.69 11.11 1.95
C THR A 71 3.61 12.28 2.28
N ALA A 72 3.28 13.05 3.33
CA ALA A 72 4.07 14.19 3.84
C ALA A 72 4.46 15.17 2.72
N GLY A 73 3.46 15.63 1.97
CA GLY A 73 3.56 16.67 0.95
C GLY A 73 2.41 17.68 1.06
N VAL A 74 2.54 18.80 0.33
CA VAL A 74 1.40 19.62 -0.09
C VAL A 74 1.14 19.22 -1.53
N GLY A 75 0.33 18.19 -1.70
CA GLY A 75 0.11 17.53 -2.97
C GLY A 75 -1.22 17.88 -3.63
N LEU A 76 -1.28 17.57 -4.92
CA LEU A 76 -2.50 17.58 -5.73
C LEU A 76 -3.58 16.67 -5.14
N ALA A 77 -3.19 15.55 -4.50
CA ALA A 77 -4.13 14.62 -3.89
C ALA A 77 -4.88 15.24 -2.72
N GLY A 78 -4.19 15.96 -1.81
CA GLY A 78 -4.85 16.70 -0.73
C GLY A 78 -5.82 17.76 -1.21
N ALA A 79 -5.45 18.52 -2.25
CA ALA A 79 -6.33 19.54 -2.83
C ALA A 79 -7.59 18.93 -3.47
N ILE A 80 -7.43 17.88 -4.28
CA ILE A 80 -8.56 17.13 -4.86
C ILE A 80 -9.40 16.51 -3.74
N GLY A 81 -8.76 15.91 -2.74
CA GLY A 81 -9.41 15.30 -1.58
C GLY A 81 -10.27 16.29 -0.81
N ALA A 82 -9.76 17.49 -0.54
CA ALA A 82 -10.48 18.56 0.14
C ALA A 82 -11.69 19.03 -0.69
N VAL A 83 -11.51 19.30 -1.99
CA VAL A 83 -12.61 19.74 -2.87
C VAL A 83 -13.68 18.64 -2.99
N SER A 84 -13.29 17.39 -3.21
CA SER A 84 -14.21 16.26 -3.27
C SER A 84 -14.98 16.08 -1.96
N THR A 85 -14.31 16.25 -0.81
CA THR A 85 -14.96 16.16 0.51
C THR A 85 -15.98 17.28 0.73
N VAL A 86 -15.64 18.52 0.36
CA VAL A 86 -16.56 19.67 0.44
C VAL A 86 -17.79 19.46 -0.45
N LEU A 87 -17.59 18.98 -1.68
CA LEU A 87 -18.68 18.65 -2.58
C LEU A 87 -19.54 17.52 -1.98
N ALA A 88 -18.92 16.43 -1.51
CA ALA A 88 -19.65 15.34 -0.86
C ALA A 88 -20.54 15.84 0.28
N PHE A 89 -20.00 16.63 1.21
CA PHE A 89 -20.79 17.20 2.30
C PHE A 89 -21.89 18.15 1.83
N SER A 90 -21.66 18.91 0.75
CA SER A 90 -22.70 19.75 0.14
C SER A 90 -23.87 18.90 -0.38
N GLY A 91 -23.59 17.75 -1.00
CA GLY A 91 -24.62 16.78 -1.40
C GLY A 91 -25.31 16.12 -0.21
N LEU A 92 -24.54 15.66 0.78
CA LEU A 92 -25.06 15.03 2.00
C LEU A 92 -25.94 15.98 2.83
N ALA A 93 -25.70 17.29 2.77
CA ALA A 93 -26.49 18.29 3.49
C ALA A 93 -27.92 18.43 2.95
N VAL A 94 -28.16 18.06 1.68
CA VAL A 94 -29.49 18.13 1.04
C VAL A 94 -30.14 16.75 0.97
N LEU A 95 -29.34 15.68 1.03
CA LEU A 95 -29.82 14.30 1.02
C LEU A 95 -30.25 13.83 2.42
N PRO A 96 -31.26 12.95 2.53
CA PRO A 96 -31.70 12.38 3.80
C PRO A 96 -30.66 11.35 4.26
N THR A 97 -29.68 11.80 5.04
CA THR A 97 -28.52 11.02 5.44
C THR A 97 -28.57 10.65 6.92
N GLN A 98 -28.13 9.44 7.23
CA GLN A 98 -28.01 8.99 8.62
C GLN A 98 -26.70 9.49 9.20
N THR A 99 -26.75 10.46 10.12
CA THR A 99 -25.55 11.10 10.68
C THR A 99 -24.61 10.11 11.36
N TRP A 100 -25.14 9.07 12.01
CA TRP A 100 -24.31 8.03 12.64
C TRP A 100 -23.55 7.21 11.59
N ALA A 101 -24.11 6.98 10.40
CA ALA A 101 -23.44 6.27 9.32
C ALA A 101 -22.32 7.11 8.70
N VAL A 102 -22.52 8.43 8.56
CA VAL A 102 -21.46 9.37 8.19
C VAL A 102 -20.32 9.32 9.21
N ALA A 103 -20.64 9.42 10.50
CA ALA A 103 -19.65 9.32 11.57
C ALA A 103 -18.90 7.98 11.55
N LEU A 104 -19.60 6.88 11.23
CA LEU A 104 -18.99 5.56 11.10
C LEU A 104 -18.00 5.48 9.93
N ILE A 105 -18.29 6.13 8.80
CA ILE A 105 -17.34 6.25 7.68
C ILE A 105 -16.13 7.09 8.09
N MET A 106 -16.31 8.20 8.82
CA MET A 106 -15.19 8.98 9.35
C MET A 106 -14.32 8.14 10.29
N LEU A 107 -14.94 7.34 11.16
CA LEU A 107 -14.24 6.42 12.05
C LEU A 107 -13.52 5.31 11.29
N ALA A 108 -14.08 4.85 10.17
CA ALA A 108 -13.41 3.90 9.27
C ALA A 108 -12.09 4.49 8.72
N MET A 109 -12.10 5.76 8.30
CA MET A 109 -10.90 6.45 7.82
C MET A 109 -9.85 6.59 8.92
N LEU A 110 -10.26 6.89 10.15
CA LEU A 110 -9.37 6.91 11.31
C LEU A 110 -8.78 5.52 11.60
N ALA A 111 -9.60 4.47 11.54
CA ALA A 111 -9.14 3.09 11.71
C ALA A 111 -8.10 2.72 10.65
N PHE A 112 -8.37 3.02 9.36
CA PHE A 112 -7.39 2.81 8.30
C PHE A 112 -6.08 3.57 8.54
N ALA A 113 -6.16 4.83 8.97
CA ALA A 113 -4.98 5.66 9.24
C ALA A 113 -4.05 5.08 10.33
N ILE A 114 -4.56 4.27 11.26
CA ILE A 114 -3.73 3.62 12.29
C ILE A 114 -2.79 2.56 11.68
N ASP A 115 -3.30 1.74 10.77
CA ASP A 115 -2.48 0.70 10.13
C ASP A 115 -1.54 1.26 9.07
N VAL A 116 -1.95 2.34 8.40
CA VAL A 116 -1.09 3.05 7.44
C VAL A 116 0.20 3.54 8.08
N GLN A 117 0.16 4.05 9.32
CA GLN A 117 1.37 4.52 10.04
C GLN A 117 2.47 3.47 10.12
N VAL A 118 2.07 2.20 10.20
CA VAL A 118 3.01 1.09 10.34
C VAL A 118 3.29 0.40 8.99
N GLY A 119 2.56 0.78 7.94
CA GLY A 119 2.76 0.25 6.58
C GLY A 119 2.30 -1.19 6.38
N ILE A 120 1.53 -1.77 7.31
CA ILE A 120 1.07 -3.17 7.24
C ILE A 120 -0.43 -3.23 7.62
N PRO A 121 -1.30 -3.68 6.71
CA PRO A 121 -2.72 -3.92 7.01
C PRO A 121 -2.88 -5.03 8.05
N ARG A 122 -3.64 -4.76 9.11
CA ARG A 122 -3.89 -5.71 10.20
C ARG A 122 -5.31 -5.52 10.75
N PHE A 123 -5.46 -5.57 12.07
CA PHE A 123 -6.72 -5.42 12.79
C PHE A 123 -7.50 -4.15 12.40
N TRP A 124 -6.86 -2.97 12.40
CA TRP A 124 -7.59 -1.72 12.18
C TRP A 124 -8.07 -1.55 10.74
N THR A 125 -7.37 -2.12 9.77
CA THR A 125 -7.83 -2.20 8.38
C THR A 125 -9.10 -3.06 8.29
N GLY A 126 -9.15 -4.19 8.99
CA GLY A 126 -10.37 -5.00 9.09
C GLY A 126 -11.55 -4.23 9.70
N VAL A 127 -11.30 -3.52 10.80
CA VAL A 127 -12.31 -2.63 11.43
C VAL A 127 -12.78 -1.55 10.45
N GLY A 128 -11.85 -0.89 9.75
CA GLY A 128 -12.17 0.12 8.75
C GLY A 128 -13.03 -0.43 7.60
N ILE A 129 -12.74 -1.64 7.12
CA ILE A 129 -13.57 -2.29 6.08
C ILE A 129 -14.98 -2.53 6.59
N VAL A 130 -15.13 -3.11 7.79
CA VAL A 130 -16.45 -3.37 8.38
C VAL A 130 -17.24 -2.07 8.57
N PHE A 131 -16.62 -1.05 9.14
CA PHE A 131 -17.25 0.26 9.33
C PHE A 131 -17.61 0.92 8.01
N THR A 132 -16.79 0.77 6.97
CA THR A 132 -17.12 1.28 5.64
C THR A 132 -18.31 0.52 5.06
N ILE A 133 -18.36 -0.81 5.14
CA ILE A 133 -19.49 -1.61 4.66
C ILE A 133 -20.79 -1.18 5.34
N VAL A 134 -20.79 -1.13 6.68
CA VAL A 134 -21.98 -0.78 7.46
C VAL A 134 -22.36 0.67 7.21
N GLY A 135 -21.40 1.60 7.24
CA GLY A 135 -21.63 3.01 6.96
C GLY A 135 -22.21 3.24 5.57
N SER A 136 -21.61 2.66 4.53
CA SER A 136 -22.09 2.74 3.14
C SER A 136 -23.50 2.17 2.96
N TRP A 137 -23.80 1.07 3.63
CA TRP A 137 -25.11 0.42 3.54
C TRP A 137 -26.23 1.27 4.14
N PHE A 138 -25.94 1.99 5.23
CA PHE A 138 -26.91 2.79 5.98
C PHE A 138 -26.78 4.30 5.74
N LEU A 139 -25.91 4.75 4.85
CA LEU A 139 -25.58 6.18 4.67
C LEU A 139 -26.81 7.05 4.39
N PHE A 140 -27.75 6.55 3.59
CA PHE A 140 -28.97 7.25 3.22
C PHE A 140 -30.20 6.59 3.83
N GLU A 141 -31.13 7.41 4.28
CA GLU A 141 -32.43 6.96 4.79
C GLU A 141 -33.31 6.48 3.63
N SER A 142 -34.12 5.46 3.90
CA SER A 142 -35.11 5.00 2.93
C SER A 142 -36.39 5.81 3.11
N ILE A 143 -36.86 6.43 2.03
CA ILE A 143 -38.15 7.13 2.02
C ILE A 143 -39.21 6.10 1.60
N PRO A 144 -40.42 6.11 2.20
CA PRO A 144 -41.51 5.26 1.75
C PRO A 144 -41.74 5.39 0.23
N GLY A 145 -41.62 4.29 -0.51
CA GLY A 145 -41.81 4.24 -1.96
C GLY A 145 -40.55 4.38 -2.81
N SER A 146 -39.40 4.79 -2.26
CA SER A 146 -38.14 4.96 -3.01
C SER A 146 -36.91 4.69 -2.15
N SER A 147 -36.02 3.80 -2.61
CA SER A 147 -34.71 3.61 -1.97
C SER A 147 -33.74 4.71 -2.39
N MET A 148 -33.28 5.53 -1.45
CA MET A 148 -32.30 6.59 -1.68
C MET A 148 -30.84 6.08 -1.67
N ARG A 149 -30.67 4.76 -1.69
CA ARG A 149 -29.36 4.09 -1.58
C ARG A 149 -28.56 4.33 -2.86
N PRO A 150 -27.20 4.37 -2.77
CA PRO A 150 -26.37 4.36 -3.95
C PRO A 150 -26.70 3.13 -4.80
N GLY A 151 -26.76 3.28 -6.12
CA GLY A 151 -26.90 2.13 -7.00
C GLY A 151 -25.77 1.12 -6.78
N TRP A 152 -26.05 -0.17 -7.03
CA TRP A 152 -25.11 -1.27 -6.77
C TRP A 152 -23.71 -1.04 -7.35
N ILE A 153 -23.62 -0.47 -8.56
CA ILE A 153 -22.35 -0.14 -9.20
C ILE A 153 -21.54 0.83 -8.33
N ALA A 154 -22.14 1.93 -7.88
CA ALA A 154 -21.45 2.91 -7.05
C ALA A 154 -21.07 2.31 -5.69
N LEU A 155 -21.97 1.56 -5.07
CA LEU A 155 -21.73 0.92 -3.78
C LEU A 155 -20.51 -0.02 -3.83
N PHE A 156 -20.50 -0.95 -4.80
CA PHE A 156 -19.39 -1.90 -4.96
C PHE A 156 -18.12 -1.21 -5.43
N THR A 157 -18.20 -0.24 -6.34
CA THR A 157 -17.02 0.53 -6.78
C THR A 157 -16.36 1.24 -5.61
N GLY A 158 -17.16 1.91 -4.76
CA GLY A 158 -16.66 2.57 -3.56
C GLY A 158 -16.05 1.58 -2.56
N LEU A 159 -16.72 0.47 -2.29
CA LEU A 159 -16.27 -0.52 -1.30
C LEU A 159 -15.01 -1.28 -1.77
N ILE A 160 -14.95 -1.69 -3.04
CA ILE A 160 -13.78 -2.37 -3.60
C ILE A 160 -12.63 -1.37 -3.70
N GLY A 161 -12.91 -0.15 -4.18
CA GLY A 161 -11.89 0.90 -4.33
C GLY A 161 -11.25 1.30 -3.01
N ILE A 162 -12.04 1.49 -1.95
CA ILE A 162 -11.51 1.84 -0.63
C ILE A 162 -10.71 0.68 -0.03
N THR A 163 -11.21 -0.55 -0.17
CA THR A 163 -10.54 -1.76 0.34
C THR A 163 -9.19 -1.96 -0.36
N LEU A 164 -9.15 -1.86 -1.69
CA LEU A 164 -7.90 -1.98 -2.46
C LEU A 164 -6.91 -0.85 -2.13
N THR A 165 -7.41 0.38 -1.99
CA THR A 165 -6.58 1.54 -1.60
C THR A 165 -5.85 1.27 -0.29
N PHE A 166 -6.53 0.77 0.75
CA PHE A 166 -5.91 0.58 2.06
C PHE A 166 -5.18 -0.75 2.24
N ILE A 167 -5.58 -1.83 1.55
CA ILE A 167 -4.86 -3.12 1.62
C ILE A 167 -3.62 -3.11 0.73
N VAL A 168 -3.69 -2.53 -0.46
CA VAL A 168 -2.63 -2.62 -1.47
C VAL A 168 -1.97 -1.26 -1.72
N GLY A 169 -2.75 -0.22 -1.94
CA GLY A 169 -2.25 1.11 -2.33
C GLY A 169 -1.33 1.74 -1.28
N MET A 170 -1.88 1.99 -0.09
CA MET A 170 -1.17 2.67 1.00
C MET A 170 0.10 1.92 1.45
N PRO A 171 0.08 0.59 1.71
CA PRO A 171 1.30 -0.13 2.09
C PRO A 171 2.38 -0.13 1.01
N SER A 172 2.00 -0.13 -0.27
CA SER A 172 2.96 -0.05 -1.36
C SER A 172 3.64 1.31 -1.40
N MET A 173 2.86 2.38 -1.24
CA MET A 173 3.37 3.75 -1.20
C MET A 173 4.27 4.03 0.02
N VAL A 174 3.92 3.50 1.20
CA VAL A 174 4.79 3.59 2.39
C VAL A 174 6.10 2.83 2.16
N ARG A 175 6.04 1.63 1.57
CA ARG A 175 7.24 0.82 1.28
C ARG A 175 8.16 1.48 0.26
N THR A 176 7.63 2.09 -0.80
CA THR A 176 8.47 2.75 -1.82
C THR A 176 9.17 4.00 -1.27
N ARG A 177 8.58 4.73 -0.32
CA ARG A 177 9.21 5.89 0.31
C ARG A 177 10.45 5.53 1.13
N PHE A 178 10.42 4.38 1.81
CA PHE A 178 11.53 3.91 2.64
C PHE A 178 12.45 2.92 1.93
N ALA A 179 12.17 2.59 0.66
CA ALA A 179 13.08 1.80 -0.14
C ALA A 179 14.37 2.59 -0.35
N THR A 180 15.51 1.97 -0.05
CA THR A 180 16.81 2.56 -0.38
C THR A 180 16.90 2.68 -1.89
N PRO A 181 17.12 3.88 -2.46
CA PRO A 181 17.28 4.03 -3.90
C PRO A 181 18.51 3.25 -4.35
N THR A 182 18.31 2.14 -5.07
CA THR A 182 19.37 1.41 -5.77
C THR A 182 19.58 1.91 -7.20
N ILE A 183 18.71 2.82 -7.67
CA ILE A 183 18.76 3.41 -9.01
C ILE A 183 20.13 4.05 -9.27
N GLY A 184 20.78 3.65 -10.34
CA GLY A 184 22.11 4.12 -10.74
C GLY A 184 23.26 3.37 -10.06
N ARG A 185 22.97 2.28 -9.32
CA ARG A 185 23.98 1.38 -8.73
C ARG A 185 24.07 0.05 -9.47
N GLU A 186 23.27 -0.17 -10.51
CA GLU A 186 23.24 -1.42 -11.27
C GLU A 186 24.60 -1.75 -11.90
N TRP A 187 25.41 -0.72 -12.20
CA TRP A 187 26.79 -0.88 -12.68
C TRP A 187 27.70 -1.60 -11.68
N MET A 188 27.34 -1.65 -10.40
CA MET A 188 28.12 -2.34 -9.38
C MET A 188 27.91 -3.86 -9.44
N ILE A 189 26.84 -4.35 -10.08
CA ILE A 189 26.60 -5.80 -10.21
C ILE A 189 27.57 -6.37 -11.25
N GLY A 190 28.35 -7.38 -10.86
CA GLY A 190 29.40 -7.98 -11.68
C GLY A 190 30.77 -7.32 -11.53
N GLU A 191 30.86 -6.16 -10.87
CA GLU A 191 32.13 -5.49 -10.59
C GLU A 191 32.95 -6.23 -9.53
N GLU A 192 34.27 -6.13 -9.70
CA GLU A 192 35.25 -6.71 -8.79
C GLU A 192 35.63 -5.70 -7.71
N GLY A 193 35.76 -6.18 -6.48
CA GLY A 193 36.09 -5.36 -5.32
C GLY A 193 37.15 -6.02 -4.44
N THR A 194 37.77 -5.21 -3.58
CA THR A 194 38.75 -5.69 -2.61
C THR A 194 38.16 -5.62 -1.20
N VAL A 195 38.38 -6.67 -0.40
CA VAL A 195 37.95 -6.70 1.00
C VAL A 195 38.84 -5.80 1.84
N VAL A 196 38.25 -4.83 2.54
CA VAL A 196 38.98 -3.92 3.45
C VAL A 196 38.96 -4.47 4.88
N GLU A 197 37.82 -5.02 5.29
CA GLU A 197 37.62 -5.70 6.57
C GLU A 197 37.06 -7.10 6.31
N ASP A 198 37.56 -8.12 7.01
CA ASP A 198 37.13 -9.52 6.87
C ASP A 198 35.60 -9.65 6.76
N VAL A 199 35.12 -10.32 5.71
CA VAL A 199 33.68 -10.52 5.47
C VAL A 199 33.28 -11.90 6.01
N ASN A 200 32.60 -11.91 7.17
CA ASN A 200 32.11 -13.14 7.81
C ASN A 200 30.96 -12.91 8.81
N PRO A 201 29.68 -13.06 8.42
CA PRO A 201 29.18 -13.03 7.04
C PRO A 201 29.11 -11.60 6.49
N GLU A 202 29.26 -10.59 7.35
CA GLU A 202 29.26 -9.17 6.97
C GLU A 202 30.68 -8.59 7.12
N GLY A 203 31.01 -7.59 6.32
CA GLY A 203 32.26 -6.85 6.38
C GLY A 203 32.22 -5.61 5.49
N ILE A 204 33.39 -5.02 5.22
CA ILE A 204 33.53 -3.82 4.38
C ILE A 204 34.40 -4.14 3.17
N ILE A 205 33.91 -3.78 2.00
CA ILE A 205 34.61 -3.92 0.73
C ILE A 205 34.80 -2.55 0.06
N GLU A 206 35.75 -2.48 -0.86
CA GLU A 206 36.02 -1.31 -1.67
C GLU A 206 35.81 -1.65 -3.15
N ILE A 207 34.96 -0.87 -3.82
CA ILE A 207 34.69 -0.93 -5.25
C ILE A 207 34.98 0.45 -5.84
N GLY A 208 35.92 0.51 -6.79
CA GLY A 208 36.46 1.78 -7.28
C GLY A 208 37.19 2.52 -6.16
N THR A 209 36.59 3.61 -5.65
CA THR A 209 37.12 4.41 -4.53
C THR A 209 36.15 4.49 -3.35
N ALA A 210 35.05 3.73 -3.39
CA ALA A 210 33.97 3.79 -2.42
C ALA A 210 33.93 2.52 -1.56
N ARG A 211 33.75 2.71 -0.25
CA ARG A 211 33.57 1.63 0.72
C ARG A 211 32.09 1.28 0.88
N TRP A 212 31.81 -0.01 0.87
CA TRP A 212 30.45 -0.54 0.95
C TRP A 212 30.39 -1.66 1.98
N ARG A 213 29.24 -1.77 2.65
CA ARG A 213 28.95 -2.96 3.47
C ARG A 213 28.69 -4.11 2.52
N ALA A 214 29.32 -5.25 2.77
CA ALA A 214 29.08 -6.46 2.01
C ALA A 214 28.64 -7.60 2.91
N ARG A 215 27.88 -8.53 2.32
CA ARG A 215 27.48 -9.79 2.92
C ARG A 215 27.90 -10.92 1.99
N ILE A 216 28.44 -12.00 2.56
CA ILE A 216 28.67 -13.26 1.84
C ILE A 216 27.58 -14.27 2.22
N ASN A 217 26.97 -14.87 1.20
CA ASN A 217 25.92 -15.89 1.39
C ASN A 217 26.48 -17.29 1.66
N ARG A 218 27.78 -17.52 1.39
CA ARG A 218 28.48 -18.80 1.61
C ARG A 218 29.34 -18.76 2.87
N ALA A 219 29.42 -19.89 3.59
CA ALA A 219 30.13 -20.02 4.87
C ALA A 219 31.66 -19.95 4.79
N THR A 220 32.25 -19.48 3.68
CA THR A 220 33.69 -19.30 3.59
C THR A 220 34.03 -17.83 3.80
N PRO A 221 34.67 -17.46 4.92
CA PRO A 221 35.13 -16.09 5.16
C PRO A 221 36.09 -15.64 4.07
N VAL A 222 35.99 -14.37 3.67
CA VAL A 222 37.00 -13.71 2.83
C VAL A 222 37.76 -12.74 3.71
N LEU A 223 39.07 -12.97 3.84
CA LEU A 223 39.97 -12.13 4.64
C LEU A 223 40.23 -10.80 3.92
N ALA A 224 40.63 -9.79 4.69
CA ALA A 224 41.10 -8.50 4.18
C ALA A 224 42.18 -8.67 3.11
N GLY A 225 42.07 -7.88 2.04
CA GLY A 225 42.88 -7.97 0.83
C GLY A 225 42.39 -9.01 -0.18
N GLY A 226 41.41 -9.85 0.16
CA GLY A 226 40.79 -10.78 -0.78
C GLY A 226 39.99 -10.08 -1.87
N THR A 227 39.87 -10.73 -3.03
CA THR A 227 39.08 -10.22 -4.16
C THR A 227 37.70 -10.88 -4.22
N ILE A 228 36.68 -10.07 -4.46
CA ILE A 228 35.28 -10.49 -4.53
C ILE A 228 34.61 -9.93 -5.78
N ARG A 229 33.46 -10.49 -6.13
CA ARG A 229 32.55 -9.98 -7.16
C ARG A 229 31.18 -9.72 -6.54
N VAL A 230 30.56 -8.60 -6.92
CA VAL A 230 29.19 -8.30 -6.50
C VAL A 230 28.20 -9.11 -7.34
N VAL A 231 27.32 -9.82 -6.65
CA VAL A 231 26.29 -10.67 -7.27
C VAL A 231 24.92 -9.99 -7.21
N ALA A 232 24.63 -9.27 -6.13
CA ALA A 232 23.38 -8.52 -5.97
C ALA A 232 23.54 -7.31 -5.06
N ILE A 233 22.55 -6.42 -5.11
CA ILE A 233 22.47 -5.22 -4.26
C ILE A 233 21.22 -5.36 -3.40
N ASP A 234 21.41 -5.41 -2.09
CA ASP A 234 20.33 -5.40 -1.10
C ASP A 234 20.36 -4.09 -0.30
N GLY A 235 19.70 -3.08 -0.85
CA GLY A 235 19.60 -1.73 -0.26
C GLY A 235 20.95 -1.02 -0.14
N ILE A 236 21.56 -1.10 1.04
CA ILE A 236 22.88 -0.52 1.35
C ILE A 236 23.99 -1.58 1.49
N THR A 237 23.64 -2.86 1.38
CA THR A 237 24.55 -3.99 1.51
C THR A 237 24.71 -4.66 0.15
N LEU A 238 25.94 -5.02 -0.19
CA LEU A 238 26.25 -5.74 -1.42
C LEU A 238 26.40 -7.23 -1.12
N ASP A 239 25.67 -8.06 -1.86
CA ASP A 239 25.88 -9.50 -1.81
C ASP A 239 27.06 -9.86 -2.70
N VAL A 240 28.05 -10.53 -2.14
CA VAL A 240 29.33 -10.79 -2.81
C VAL A 240 29.73 -12.25 -2.78
N GLU A 241 30.49 -12.65 -3.78
CA GLU A 241 31.12 -13.96 -3.88
C GLU A 241 32.64 -13.84 -4.10
N PRO A 242 33.45 -14.77 -3.58
CA PRO A 242 34.89 -14.77 -3.83
C PRO A 242 35.20 -15.16 -5.28
N LEU A 243 36.13 -14.46 -5.91
CA LEU A 243 36.53 -14.69 -7.32
C LEU A 243 37.32 -15.98 -7.50
N GLU A 244 38.25 -16.25 -6.60
CA GLU A 244 38.93 -17.53 -6.52
C GLU A 244 38.16 -18.41 -5.55
N GLY A 245 37.80 -19.62 -6.00
CA GLY A 245 37.13 -20.62 -5.20
C GLY A 245 37.84 -20.78 -3.86
N ALA A 246 37.20 -20.32 -2.80
CA ALA A 246 37.71 -20.36 -1.45
C ALA A 246 37.66 -21.81 -0.89
N ALA A 247 38.43 -22.68 -1.53
CA ALA A 247 38.83 -23.99 -1.03
C ALA A 247 40.30 -23.92 -0.64
N ARG A 248 40.69 -22.93 0.16
CA ARG A 248 41.82 -23.12 1.07
C ARG A 248 41.25 -23.80 2.31
N ASP A 249 41.35 -25.12 2.34
CA ASP A 249 40.99 -25.93 3.49
C ASP A 249 41.91 -25.55 4.67
N TYR A 250 41.41 -24.71 5.56
CA TYR A 250 42.13 -24.28 6.76
C TYR A 250 42.35 -25.44 7.76
N ARG A 251 41.92 -26.68 7.48
CA ARG A 251 42.23 -27.84 8.33
C ARG A 251 43.71 -28.21 8.35
N GLU A 252 44.49 -27.87 7.32
CA GLU A 252 45.88 -28.36 7.23
C GLU A 252 46.88 -27.56 8.07
N MET A 253 46.50 -26.40 8.61
CA MET A 253 47.44 -25.57 9.39
C MET A 253 47.73 -26.11 10.81
N ARG A 254 47.12 -27.26 11.21
CA ARG A 254 47.35 -27.94 12.50
C ARG A 254 48.24 -29.19 12.41
N LYS A 255 49.29 -29.19 11.59
CA LYS A 255 50.42 -30.12 11.76
C LYS A 255 51.75 -29.36 11.80
N LYS A 256 52.32 -29.30 13.01
CA LYS A 256 53.68 -28.80 13.31
C LYS A 256 54.73 -29.66 12.57
N PRO A 257 55.85 -29.07 12.09
CA PRO A 257 56.96 -29.85 11.55
C PRO A 257 57.77 -30.50 12.69
N GLY A 258 58.36 -31.65 12.38
CA GLY A 258 58.89 -32.64 13.31
C GLY A 258 60.19 -32.29 14.03
N LYS A 259 60.60 -33.24 14.87
CA LYS A 259 61.96 -33.37 15.37
C LYS A 259 62.26 -34.87 15.43
N ASP A 260 62.86 -35.36 14.35
CA ASP A 260 63.61 -36.61 14.35
C ASP A 260 65.03 -36.27 14.82
N ASP A 261 65.56 -37.03 15.77
CA ASP A 261 66.99 -37.25 15.94
C ASP A 261 67.20 -38.66 16.54
N GLU A 262 68.26 -39.29 16.07
CA GLU A 262 68.54 -40.73 15.92
C GLU A 262 68.89 -41.54 17.20
N THR A 263 68.40 -42.80 17.22
CA THR A 263 68.93 -44.15 17.63
C THR A 263 69.97 -44.35 18.76
N PRO A 264 70.28 -45.61 19.17
CA PRO A 264 69.46 -46.81 19.49
C PRO A 264 69.90 -47.46 20.84
N ASP A 265 69.19 -48.46 21.38
CA ASP A 265 69.81 -49.48 22.26
C ASP A 265 68.96 -50.77 22.34
N GLU A 266 69.67 -51.84 22.70
CA GLU A 266 69.50 -53.26 22.37
C GLU A 266 68.44 -54.08 23.15
N GLU A 267 68.09 -55.21 22.52
CA GLU A 267 67.97 -56.58 23.09
C GLU A 267 66.72 -57.14 23.81
N SER A 268 66.56 -58.45 23.55
CA SER A 268 65.68 -59.50 24.10
C SER A 268 64.24 -59.58 23.55
N SER A 269 63.86 -60.52 22.67
CA SER A 269 63.82 -62.01 22.72
C SER A 269 62.64 -62.60 23.48
N ASP A 270 62.08 -63.66 22.88
CA ASP A 270 61.03 -64.62 23.30
C ASP A 270 59.57 -64.17 23.16
N ASP A 271 58.71 -64.77 22.31
CA ASP A 271 58.32 -66.19 22.05
C ASP A 271 57.00 -66.58 22.78
N SER A 272 56.21 -67.41 22.09
CA SER A 272 54.93 -68.07 22.44
C SER A 272 53.64 -67.22 22.38
N SER A 273 52.62 -67.52 21.57
CA SER A 273 51.82 -68.74 21.32
C SER A 273 50.77 -69.06 22.39
N THR A 274 49.55 -69.38 21.91
CA THR A 274 48.44 -70.17 22.54
C THR A 274 47.64 -69.46 23.65
N ALA A 275 46.36 -69.08 23.50
CA ALA A 275 45.10 -69.82 23.26
C ALA A 275 44.52 -70.55 24.50
N VAL A 276 43.17 -70.48 24.64
CA VAL A 276 42.25 -71.36 25.43
C VAL A 276 42.25 -71.05 26.95
N ASP A 277 41.17 -71.01 27.74
CA ASP A 277 39.69 -71.12 27.65
C ASP A 277 39.15 -70.95 29.09
N THR A 278 37.82 -70.96 29.23
CA THR A 278 37.00 -71.43 30.37
C THR A 278 36.21 -70.43 31.23
N ASP A 279 34.92 -70.76 31.26
CA ASP A 279 33.97 -70.80 32.38
C ASP A 279 33.10 -69.58 32.75
N THR A 280 31.91 -69.61 32.12
CA THR A 280 30.55 -69.60 32.74
C THR A 280 30.51 -70.44 34.04
N PRO A 281 29.74 -70.13 35.12
CA PRO A 281 28.27 -70.03 35.15
C PRO A 281 27.72 -68.84 35.96
N ALA A 282 26.59 -68.22 35.59
CA ALA A 282 25.20 -68.66 35.56
C ALA A 282 24.47 -68.59 36.92
N GLN A 283 23.22 -68.12 36.80
CA GLN A 283 22.08 -68.17 37.73
C GLN A 283 22.04 -67.06 38.78
N SER A 284 20.91 -66.40 39.03
CA SER A 284 19.50 -66.64 38.65
C SER A 284 18.71 -65.34 38.66
#